data_AF-A0A3M1PKR3-F1
#
_entry.id   AF-A0A3M1PKR3-F1
#
_cell.length_a   1.000
_cell.length_b   1.000
_cell.length_c   1.000
_cell.angle_alpha   90.00
_cell.angle_beta   90.00
_cell.angle_gamma   90.00
#
_symmetry.space_group_name_H-M   'P 1'
#
loop_
_entity.id
_entity.type
_entity.pdbx_description
1 polymer ?
#
loop_
_entity_poly.entity_id
_entity_poly.type
_entity_poly.pdbx_seq_one_letter_code
_entity_poly.pdbx_strand_id
1 'polypeptide(L)' 'LPEADQRRFVKRLAALLEREEAAYDIAGYRHAPPGLRIWCGATVEVADVEELGPWLDWAFHETKSAYAGR' A
#
# COMPACT_ATOMS: atom_id res chain seq x y z
N LEU A 1 14.76 1.26 -7.00
CA LEU A 1 15.14 1.43 -5.58
C LEU A 1 15.85 0.17 -5.10
N PRO A 2 16.94 0.26 -4.32
CA PRO A 2 17.47 -0.89 -3.57
C PRO A 2 16.37 -1.56 -2.74
N GLU A 3 16.45 -2.87 -2.49
CA GLU A 3 15.36 -3.62 -1.82
C GLU A 3 14.98 -3.02 -0.46
N ALA A 4 15.97 -2.58 0.33
CA ALA A 4 15.72 -1.93 1.62
C ALA A 4 14.89 -0.62 1.46
N ASP A 5 15.12 0.13 0.38
CA ASP A 5 14.33 1.33 0.06
C ASP A 5 12.94 0.98 -0.45
N GLN A 6 12.78 -0.11 -1.22
CA GLN A 6 11.46 -0.61 -1.60
C GLN A 6 10.64 -1.02 -0.36
N ARG A 7 11.26 -1.71 0.61
CA ARG A 7 10.59 -2.09 1.87
C ARG A 7 10.16 -0.86 2.68
N ARG A 8 11.01 0.17 2.75
CA ARG A 8 10.66 1.46 3.38
C ARG A 8 9.52 2.17 2.64
N PHE A 9 9.55 2.18 1.32
CA PHE A 9 8.52 2.77 0.47
C PHE A 9 7.17 2.09 0.71
N VAL A 10 7.12 0.76 0.63
CA VAL A 10 5.91 -0.04 0.89
C VAL A 10 5.38 0.19 2.30
N LYS A 11 6.25 0.22 3.32
CA LYS A 11 5.83 0.49 4.70
C LYS A 11 5.18 1.87 4.84
N ARG A 12 5.73 2.90 4.18
CA ARG A 12 5.18 4.26 4.21
C ARG A 12 3.84 4.36 3.48
N LEU A 13 3.74 3.71 2.32
CA LEU A 13 2.50 3.64 1.55
C LEU A 13 1.40 2.93 2.34
N ALA A 14 1.69 1.77 2.96
CA ALA A 14 0.72 1.06 3.79
C ALA A 14 0.27 1.89 5.00
N ALA A 15 1.19 2.57 5.68
CA ALA A 15 0.86 3.46 6.80
C ALA A 15 0.02 4.67 6.38
N LEU A 16 0.18 5.14 5.14
CA LEU A 16 -0.62 6.23 4.59
C LEU A 16 -2.07 5.79 4.38
N LEU A 17 -2.28 4.61 3.80
CA LEU A 17 -3.61 4.03 3.60
C LEU A 17 -4.33 3.72 4.92
N GLU A 18 -3.59 3.19 5.91
CA GLU A 18 -4.14 2.92 7.24
C GLU A 18 -4.57 4.19 7.96
N ARG A 19 -3.82 5.29 7.82
CA ARG A 19 -4.15 6.59 8.43
C ARG A 19 -5.44 7.19 7.88
N GLU A 20 -5.69 7.01 6.59
CA GLU A 20 -6.92 7.49 5.94
C GLU A 20 -8.07 6.47 6.05
N GLU A 21 -7.89 5.42 6.85
CA GLU A 21 -8.89 4.37 7.08
C GLU A 21 -9.31 3.63 5.78
N ALA A 22 -8.50 3.73 4.73
CA ALA A 22 -8.80 3.18 3.40
C ALA A 22 -8.43 1.69 3.29
N ALA A 23 -7.41 1.23 4.02
CA ALA A 23 -7.01 -0.16 4.02
C ALA A 23 -6.18 -0.53 5.27
N TYR A 24 -6.38 -1.74 5.78
CA TYR A 24 -5.71 -2.26 6.97
C TYR A 24 -4.98 -3.58 6.66
N ASP A 25 -3.87 -3.84 7.37
CA ASP A 25 -3.09 -5.10 7.27
C ASP A 25 -2.70 -5.51 5.82
N ILE A 26 -2.38 -4.51 4.99
CA ILE A 26 -2.02 -4.71 3.58
C ILE A 26 -0.52 -4.79 3.32
N ALA A 27 0.32 -4.72 4.35
CA ALA A 27 1.76 -4.85 4.19
C ALA A 27 2.13 -6.29 3.77
N GLY A 28 3.06 -6.43 2.81
CA GLY A 28 3.54 -7.73 2.35
C GLY A 28 4.32 -8.52 3.42
N TYR A 29 4.48 -9.82 3.19
CA TYR A 29 5.20 -10.72 4.10
C TYR A 29 6.70 -10.39 4.19
N ARG A 30 7.29 -10.60 5.37
CA ARG A 30 8.74 -10.37 5.61
C ARG A 30 9.64 -11.08 4.61
N HIS A 31 9.29 -12.31 4.25
CA HIS A 31 10.08 -13.18 3.35
C HIS A 31 9.64 -13.10 1.88
N ALA A 32 8.64 -12.30 1.56
CA ALA A 32 8.24 -12.03 0.19
C ALA A 32 9.03 -10.86 -0.42
N PRO A 33 9.03 -10.72 -1.75
CA PRO A 33 9.42 -9.48 -2.40
C PRO A 33 8.65 -8.27 -1.83
N PRO A 34 9.24 -7.06 -1.81
CA PRO A 34 8.54 -5.87 -1.34
C PRO A 34 7.27 -5.60 -2.16
N GLY A 35 6.13 -5.52 -1.48
CA GLY A 35 4.84 -5.29 -2.11
C GLY A 35 3.70 -5.23 -1.10
N LEU A 36 2.50 -4.97 -1.61
CA LEU A 36 1.26 -5.02 -0.83
C LEU A 36 0.61 -6.40 -0.96
N ARG A 37 -0.27 -6.71 -0.01
CA ARG A 37 -1.14 -7.88 -0.02
C ARG A 37 -2.58 -7.39 0.11
N ILE A 38 -3.41 -7.72 -0.88
CA ILE A 38 -4.84 -7.42 -0.87
C ILE A 38 -5.59 -8.73 -0.62
N TRP A 39 -6.42 -8.75 0.42
CA TRP A 39 -7.25 -9.90 0.76
C TRP A 39 -8.60 -9.75 0.09
N CYS A 40 -9.02 -10.76 -0.68
CA CYS A 40 -10.36 -10.83 -1.27
C CYS A 40 -11.07 -12.08 -0.74
N GLY A 41 -11.31 -12.11 0.57
CA GLY A 41 -11.99 -13.22 1.26
C GLY A 41 -13.50 -13.20 1.06
N ALA A 42 -14.22 -14.08 1.77
CA ALA A 42 -15.67 -14.24 1.60
C ALA A 42 -16.53 -13.03 2.01
N THR A 43 -15.94 -12.04 2.70
CA THR A 43 -16.62 -10.83 3.19
C THR A 43 -16.16 -9.57 2.45
N VAL A 44 -15.35 -9.71 1.41
CA VAL A 44 -14.85 -8.57 0.62
C VAL A 44 -15.67 -8.52 -0.66
N GLU A 45 -16.33 -7.40 -0.88
CA GLU A 45 -17.13 -7.17 -2.07
C GLU A 45 -16.26 -6.62 -3.20
N VAL A 46 -16.72 -6.81 -4.45
CA VAL A 46 -16.03 -6.24 -5.62
C VAL A 46 -15.92 -4.71 -5.50
N ALA A 47 -16.98 -4.07 -5.00
CA ALA A 47 -17.02 -2.62 -4.79
C ALA A 47 -15.91 -2.14 -3.85
N ASP A 48 -15.59 -2.89 -2.78
CA ASP A 48 -14.51 -2.52 -1.85
C ASP A 48 -13.15 -2.49 -2.56
N VAL A 49 -12.91 -3.44 -3.47
CA VAL A 49 -11.66 -3.53 -4.23
C VAL A 49 -11.58 -2.43 -5.31
N GLU A 50 -12.71 -2.11 -5.94
CA GLU A 50 -12.81 -1.00 -6.88
C GLU A 50 -12.57 0.35 -6.20
N GLU A 51 -13.13 0.56 -5.00
CA GLU A 51 -12.92 1.74 -4.18
C GLU A 51 -11.47 1.85 -3.66
N LEU A 52 -10.81 0.72 -3.39
CA LEU A 52 -9.40 0.69 -2.99
C LEU A 52 -8.46 1.17 -4.11
N GLY A 53 -8.79 0.95 -5.38
CA GLY A 53 -7.93 1.32 -6.51
C GLY A 53 -7.45 2.77 -6.50
N PRO A 54 -8.36 3.77 -6.50
CA PRO A 54 -8.00 5.19 -6.41
C PRO A 54 -7.16 5.55 -5.18
N TRP A 55 -7.39 4.88 -4.05
CA TRP A 55 -6.58 5.05 -2.84
C TRP A 55 -5.14 4.57 -3.04
N LEU A 56 -4.93 3.44 -3.72
CA LEU A 56 -3.61 2.93 -4.06
C LEU A 56 -2.85 3.90 -4.98
N ASP A 57 -3.52 4.45 -5.99
CA ASP A 57 -2.93 5.42 -6.92
C ASP A 57 -2.49 6.68 -6.18
N TRP A 58 -3.38 7.26 -5.38
CA TRP A 58 -3.08 8.44 -4.56
C TRP A 58 -1.93 8.18 -3.58
N ALA A 59 -2.00 7.09 -2.81
CA ALA A 59 -1.00 6.78 -1.80
C ALA A 59 0.38 6.51 -2.41
N PHE A 60 0.42 5.90 -3.59
CA PHE A 60 1.65 5.72 -4.35
C PHE A 60 2.23 7.06 -4.82
N HIS A 61 1.40 7.94 -5.38
CA HIS A 61 1.81 9.28 -5.81
C HIS A 61 2.36 10.12 -4.64
N GLU A 62 1.65 10.17 -3.51
CA GLU A 62 2.10 10.88 -2.31
C GLU A 62 3.42 10.33 -1.77
N THR A 63 3.53 9.00 -1.68
CA THR A 63 4.76 8.34 -1.20
C THR A 63 5.93 8.60 -2.14
N LYS A 64 5.70 8.58 -3.47
CA LYS A 64 6.69 8.88 -4.49
C LYS A 64 7.15 10.34 -4.44
N SER A 65 6.23 11.30 -4.31
CA SER A 65 6.54 12.72 -4.17
C SER A 65 7.38 12.98 -2.92
N ALA A 66 7.00 12.39 -1.79
CA ALA A 66 7.74 12.51 -0.53
C ALA A 66 9.09 11.76 -0.54
N TYR A 67 9.27 10.79 -1.44
CA TYR A 67 10.55 10.12 -1.67
C TYR A 67 11.47 10.95 -2.58
N ALA A 68 10.94 11.58 -3.63
CA ALA A 68 11.71 12.40 -4.56
C ALA A 68 12.20 13.72 -3.95
N GLY A 69 11.56 14.20 -2.89
CA GLY A 69 12.01 15.36 -2.11
C GLY A 69 13.11 15.07 -1.08
N ARG A 70 13.72 13.88 -1.11
CA ARG A 70 14.86 13.45 -0.29
C ARG A 70 16.10 13.26 -1.14
#